data_AF-A0A4V5TPL0-F1
#
_entry.id   AF-A0A4V5TPL0-F1
#
_cell.length_a   1.000
_cell.length_b   1.000
_cell.length_c   1.000
_cell.angle_alpha   90.00
_cell.angle_beta   90.00
_cell.angle_gamma   90.00
#
_symmetry.space_group_name_H-M   'P 1'
#
loop_
_entity.id
_entity.type
_entity.pdbx_description
1 polymer ?
#
loop_
_entity_poly.entity_id
_entity_poly.type
_entity_poly.pdbx_seq_one_letter_code
_entity_poly.pdbx_strand_id
1 'polypeptide(L)'
;MQKLYESYFEVLRYEINVLGWKATELRNLIGRLGEFFCVLYTNDELSKVTNQHGYDVIKDGRRISVKTTAQGKGFITINQNTFHQFDDFFVVQYKDDDLKLLFYGPKEEIPSLRPYGNNYEVNISSLKRIEKTLL
;
A
#
# COMPACT_ATOMS: atom_id res chain seq x y z
N MET A 1 -7.06 -15.35 -5.10
CA MET A 1 -6.77 -13.95 -4.74
C MET A 1 -7.51 -12.96 -5.64
N GLN A 2 -7.34 -13.07 -6.96
CA GLN A 2 -7.95 -12.15 -7.94
C GLN A 2 -9.45 -11.88 -7.75
N LYS A 3 -10.29 -12.93 -7.66
CA LYS A 3 -11.73 -12.75 -7.41
C LYS A 3 -12.06 -11.98 -6.12
N LEU A 4 -11.28 -12.19 -5.05
CA LEU A 4 -11.48 -11.48 -3.78
C LEU A 4 -11.10 -10.01 -3.91
N TYR A 5 -10.00 -9.72 -4.61
CA TYR A 5 -9.60 -8.37 -4.96
C TYR A 5 -10.69 -7.65 -5.76
N GLU A 6 -11.20 -8.28 -6.81
CA GLU A 6 -12.29 -7.75 -7.65
C GLU A 6 -13.54 -7.45 -6.82
N SER A 7 -14.00 -8.38 -5.97
CA SER A 7 -15.16 -8.15 -5.10
C SER A 7 -14.96 -7.01 -4.11
N TYR A 8 -13.78 -6.88 -3.48
CA TYR A 8 -13.49 -5.74 -2.60
C TYR A 8 -13.44 -4.42 -3.36
N PHE A 9 -12.96 -4.46 -4.61
CA PHE A 9 -12.91 -3.28 -5.47
C PHE A 9 -14.31 -2.84 -5.88
N GLU A 10 -15.22 -3.78 -6.16
CA GLU A 10 -16.64 -3.47 -6.40
C GLU A 10 -17.29 -2.80 -5.18
N VAL A 11 -17.02 -3.28 -3.96
CA VAL A 11 -17.50 -2.62 -2.74
C VAL A 11 -16.95 -1.19 -2.66
N LEU A 12 -15.65 -0.99 -2.90
CA LEU A 12 -15.04 0.34 -2.89
C LEU A 12 -15.72 1.28 -3.90
N ARG A 13 -15.96 0.80 -5.12
CA ARG A 13 -16.66 1.54 -6.17
C ARG A 13 -18.08 1.91 -5.76
N TYR A 14 -18.80 1.00 -5.13
CA TYR A 14 -20.16 1.26 -4.64
C TYR A 14 -20.15 2.35 -3.56
N GLU A 15 -19.28 2.23 -2.55
CA GLU A 15 -19.14 3.21 -1.46
C GLU A 15 -18.83 4.63 -2.00
N ILE A 16 -17.94 4.74 -3.00
CA ILE A 16 -17.53 6.04 -3.55
C ILE A 16 -18.55 6.58 -4.55
N ASN A 17 -18.90 5.79 -5.57
CA ASN A 17 -19.64 6.28 -6.72
C ASN A 17 -21.16 6.27 -6.51
N VAL A 18 -21.68 5.44 -5.59
CA VAL A 18 -23.11 5.33 -5.29
C VAL A 18 -23.43 6.01 -3.97
N LEU A 19 -22.68 5.72 -2.91
CA LEU A 19 -22.94 6.25 -1.57
C LEU A 19 -22.23 7.60 -1.30
N GLY A 20 -21.32 8.03 -2.18
CA GLY A 20 -20.70 9.36 -2.13
C GLY A 20 -19.60 9.51 -1.07
N TRP A 21 -19.06 8.42 -0.53
CA TRP A 21 -17.98 8.48 0.45
C TRP A 21 -16.66 8.91 -0.19
N LYS A 22 -15.83 9.65 0.53
CA LYS A 22 -14.48 9.96 0.07
C LYS A 22 -13.59 8.74 0.30
N ALA A 23 -12.73 8.41 -0.67
CA ALA A 23 -11.74 7.33 -0.50
C ALA A 23 -10.87 7.49 0.76
N THR A 24 -10.60 8.73 1.20
CA THR A 24 -9.87 9.03 2.43
C THR A 24 -10.60 8.64 3.72
N GLU A 25 -11.91 8.36 3.67
CA GLU A 25 -12.74 7.86 4.78
C GLU A 25 -12.79 6.34 4.78
N LEU A 26 -12.47 5.69 3.66
CA LEU A 26 -12.47 4.24 3.46
C LEU A 26 -11.07 3.63 3.65
N ARG A 27 -10.25 4.20 4.55
CA ARG A 27 -8.82 3.87 4.71
C ARG A 27 -8.56 2.38 4.92
N ASN A 28 -9.40 1.72 5.71
CA ASN A 28 -9.25 0.28 5.99
C ASN A 28 -9.50 -0.57 4.74
N LEU A 29 -10.50 -0.20 3.93
CA LEU A 29 -10.86 -0.92 2.70
C LEU A 29 -9.76 -0.75 1.64
N ILE A 30 -9.31 0.48 1.39
CA ILE A 30 -8.21 0.73 0.44
C ILE A 30 -6.88 0.15 0.95
N GLY A 31 -6.66 0.13 2.27
CA GLY A 31 -5.52 -0.55 2.89
C GLY A 31 -5.48 -2.03 2.50
N ARG A 32 -6.60 -2.74 2.74
CA ARG A 32 -6.74 -4.15 2.38
C ARG A 32 -6.58 -4.40 0.87
N LEU A 33 -7.17 -3.56 0.04
CA LEU A 33 -7.01 -3.64 -1.41
C LEU A 33 -5.56 -3.43 -1.87
N GLY A 34 -4.80 -2.58 -1.18
CA GLY A 34 -3.37 -2.43 -1.43
C GLY A 34 -2.56 -3.67 -1.08
N GLU A 35 -2.88 -4.36 0.02
CA GLU A 35 -2.26 -5.65 0.36
C GLU A 35 -2.54 -6.69 -0.73
N PHE A 36 -3.80 -6.79 -1.18
CA PHE A 36 -4.19 -7.68 -2.27
C PHE A 36 -3.47 -7.33 -3.57
N PHE A 37 -3.39 -6.04 -3.90
CA PHE A 37 -2.66 -5.57 -5.07
C PHE A 37 -1.17 -5.92 -4.99
N CYS A 38 -0.54 -5.77 -3.83
CA CYS A 38 0.84 -6.19 -3.60
C CYS A 38 1.04 -7.67 -3.93
N VAL A 39 0.19 -8.53 -3.39
CA VAL A 39 0.22 -9.99 -3.59
C VAL A 39 0.05 -10.36 -5.05
N LEU A 40 -0.91 -9.75 -5.75
CA LEU A 40 -1.13 -9.94 -7.18
C LEU A 40 0.06 -9.42 -8.00
N TYR A 41 0.58 -8.24 -7.67
CA TYR A 41 1.72 -7.63 -8.35
C TYR A 41 2.99 -8.46 -8.23
N THR A 42 3.20 -9.09 -7.07
CA THR A 42 4.35 -9.94 -6.81
C THR A 42 4.19 -11.38 -7.31
N ASN A 43 3.01 -11.75 -7.84
CA ASN A 43 2.62 -13.13 -8.19
C ASN A 43 2.79 -14.10 -7.01
N ASP A 44 2.46 -13.68 -5.80
CA ASP A 44 2.79 -14.43 -4.58
C ASP A 44 1.56 -14.72 -3.70
N GLU A 45 1.75 -15.40 -2.57
CA GLU A 45 0.70 -15.62 -1.58
C GLU A 45 0.70 -14.54 -0.47
N LEU A 46 -0.48 -14.18 0.04
CA LEU A 46 -0.59 -13.36 1.27
C LEU A 46 0.15 -14.05 2.40
N SER A 47 0.83 -13.27 3.25
CA SER A 47 1.35 -13.79 4.52
C SER A 47 0.17 -14.39 5.30
N LYS A 48 0.13 -15.73 5.43
CA LYS A 48 -0.97 -16.46 6.08
C LYS A 48 -1.02 -16.25 7.60
N VAL A 49 -0.16 -15.39 8.16
CA VAL A 49 -0.09 -15.12 9.60
C VAL A 49 -0.70 -13.76 9.91
N THR A 50 -1.99 -13.77 10.25
CA THR A 50 -2.69 -12.64 10.86
C THR A 50 -1.98 -12.22 12.16
N ASN A 51 -1.74 -10.91 12.37
CA ASN A 51 -1.05 -10.27 13.52
C ASN A 51 0.49 -10.18 13.49
N GLN A 52 1.12 -10.13 12.32
CA GLN A 52 2.53 -9.72 12.26
C GLN A 52 2.63 -8.18 12.33
N HIS A 53 3.34 -7.67 13.33
CA HIS A 53 3.62 -6.24 13.39
C HIS A 53 4.65 -5.86 12.31
N GLY A 54 4.40 -4.75 11.61
CA GLY A 54 5.40 -4.08 10.79
C GLY A 54 5.51 -4.49 9.32
N TYR A 55 4.85 -5.56 8.87
CA TYR A 55 4.80 -5.98 7.46
C TYR A 55 3.50 -6.72 7.15
N ASP A 56 3.11 -6.75 5.87
CA ASP A 56 1.79 -7.21 5.44
C ASP A 56 1.87 -8.42 4.48
N VAL A 57 2.96 -8.54 3.72
CA VAL A 57 3.19 -9.61 2.72
C VAL A 57 4.59 -10.21 2.91
N ILE A 58 4.77 -11.50 2.59
CA ILE A 58 6.08 -12.15 2.52
C ILE A 58 6.26 -12.67 1.09
N LYS A 59 7.42 -12.38 0.49
CA LYS A 59 7.84 -12.87 -0.82
C LYS A 59 9.26 -13.37 -0.75
N ASP A 60 9.52 -14.61 -1.17
CA ASP A 60 10.89 -15.18 -1.20
C ASP A 60 11.65 -14.98 0.13
N GLY A 61 10.94 -15.04 1.26
CA GLY A 61 11.48 -14.79 2.61
C GLY A 61 11.70 -13.32 2.98
N ARG A 62 11.46 -12.37 2.07
CA ARG A 62 11.48 -10.92 2.33
C ARG A 62 10.12 -10.44 2.83
N ARG A 63 10.14 -9.60 3.85
CA ARG A 63 8.95 -9.00 4.47
C ARG A 63 8.64 -7.67 3.80
N ILE A 64 7.43 -7.49 3.31
CA ILE A 64 6.98 -6.30 2.59
C ILE A 64 5.98 -5.53 3.45
N SER A 65 6.28 -4.26 3.76
CA SER A 65 5.31 -3.34 4.34
C SER A 65 4.55 -2.60 3.25
N VAL A 66 3.22 -2.65 3.30
CA VAL A 66 2.30 -2.09 2.32
C VAL A 66 1.67 -0.81 2.87
N LYS A 67 1.69 0.26 2.07
CA LYS A 67 0.99 1.51 2.37
C LYS A 67 0.09 1.90 1.21
N THR A 68 -1.19 2.08 1.51
CA THR A 68 -2.15 2.65 0.57
C THR A 68 -2.50 4.08 0.93
N THR A 69 -2.54 4.96 -0.05
CA THR A 69 -3.02 6.34 0.11
C THR A 69 -4.00 6.72 -0.98
N ALA A 70 -5.03 7.50 -0.64
CA ALA A 70 -5.88 8.17 -1.63
C ALA A 70 -5.45 9.63 -1.86
N GLN A 71 -4.40 10.09 -1.16
CA GLN A 71 -3.94 11.48 -1.26
C GLN A 71 -2.98 11.64 -2.43
N GLY A 72 -3.13 12.73 -3.19
CA GLY A 72 -2.22 13.10 -4.28
C GLY A 72 -0.93 13.81 -3.83
N LYS A 73 -0.92 14.35 -2.62
CA LYS A 73 0.17 15.16 -2.03
C LYS A 73 0.24 14.91 -0.52
N GLY A 74 1.38 15.26 0.09
CA GLY A 74 1.61 15.10 1.52
C GLY A 74 2.62 14.00 1.79
N PHE A 75 2.46 13.30 2.91
CA PHE A 75 3.43 12.32 3.40
C PHE A 75 2.76 10.98 3.71
N ILE A 76 3.49 9.90 3.46
CA ILE A 76 3.18 8.58 4.01
C ILE A 76 4.02 8.39 5.26
N THR A 77 3.40 7.88 6.31
CA THR A 77 4.06 7.63 7.60
C THR A 77 4.46 6.17 7.73
N ILE A 78 5.63 5.94 8.32
CA ILE A 78 6.14 4.63 8.69
C ILE A 78 6.50 4.69 10.17
N ASN A 79 6.00 3.76 10.99
CA ASN A 79 6.31 3.76 12.42
C ASN A 79 7.78 3.38 12.62
N GLN A 80 8.54 4.23 13.33
CA GLN A 80 9.97 3.97 13.58
C GLN A 80 10.19 2.69 14.39
N ASN A 81 9.26 2.36 15.30
CA ASN A 81 9.33 1.16 16.14
C ASN A 81 9.21 -0.14 15.34
N THR A 82 8.65 -0.10 14.13
CA THR A 82 8.46 -1.27 13.27
C THR A 82 9.29 -1.21 12.00
N PHE A 83 10.12 -0.16 11.81
CA PHE A 83 10.91 0.02 10.58
C PHE A 83 11.92 -1.11 10.34
N HIS A 84 12.41 -1.74 11.41
CA HIS A 84 13.31 -2.89 11.34
C HIS A 84 12.60 -4.21 10.99
N GLN A 85 11.26 -4.24 11.00
CA GLN A 85 10.46 -5.47 10.87
C GLN A 85 10.16 -5.85 9.41
N PHE A 86 10.45 -4.98 8.44
CA PHE A 86 10.30 -5.27 7.02
C PHE A 86 11.61 -5.06 6.26
N ASP A 87 11.67 -5.62 5.06
CA ASP A 87 12.82 -5.57 4.16
C ASP A 87 12.50 -4.71 2.92
N ASP A 88 11.27 -4.83 2.39
CA ASP A 88 10.78 -4.06 1.25
C ASP A 88 9.59 -3.16 1.63
N PHE A 89 9.49 -2.03 0.94
CA PHE A 89 8.38 -1.10 1.06
C PHE A 89 7.58 -1.07 -0.24
N PHE A 90 6.27 -1.14 -0.12
CA PHE A 90 5.34 -1.18 -1.25
C PHE A 90 4.27 -0.12 -1.06
N VAL A 91 4.23 0.87 -1.95
CA VAL A 91 3.28 1.98 -1.85
C VAL A 91 2.37 1.98 -3.06
N VAL A 92 1.07 1.95 -2.79
CA VAL A 92 0.04 2.13 -3.81
C VAL A 92 -0.81 3.37 -3.54
N GLN A 93 -1.26 3.98 -4.61
CA GLN A 93 -2.18 5.10 -4.57
C GLN A 93 -3.51 4.72 -5.21
N TYR A 94 -4.61 4.91 -4.49
CA TYR A 94 -5.92 4.90 -5.10
C TYR A 94 -6.17 6.24 -5.79
N LYS A 95 -6.31 6.20 -7.12
CA LYS A 95 -6.54 7.39 -7.95
C LYS A 95 -7.18 6.99 -9.27
N ASP A 96 -8.17 7.79 -9.70
CA ASP A 96 -8.88 7.59 -10.97
C ASP A 96 -9.55 6.21 -11.06
N ASP A 97 -10.20 5.79 -9.97
CA ASP A 97 -10.89 4.48 -9.85
C ASP A 97 -9.98 3.25 -10.04
N ASP A 98 -8.69 3.41 -9.73
CA ASP A 98 -7.65 2.38 -9.88
C ASP A 98 -6.59 2.47 -8.76
N LEU A 99 -5.83 1.39 -8.54
CA LEU A 99 -4.65 1.36 -7.69
C LEU A 99 -3.38 1.45 -8.53
N LYS A 100 -2.60 2.49 -8.29
CA LYS A 100 -1.36 2.80 -9.02
C LYS A 100 -0.16 2.59 -8.12
N LEU A 101 0.82 1.80 -8.56
CA LEU A 101 2.06 1.59 -7.83
C LEU A 101 2.92 2.87 -7.83
N LEU A 102 3.21 3.39 -6.64
CA LEU A 102 4.07 4.55 -6.44
C LEU A 102 5.50 4.17 -6.07
N PHE A 103 5.72 3.00 -5.48
CA PHE A 103 7.06 2.52 -5.12
C PHE A 103 7.00 1.04 -4.79
N TYR A 104 8.00 0.29 -5.23
CA TYR A 104 8.30 -1.04 -4.71
C TYR A 104 9.82 -1.26 -4.75
N GLY A 105 10.40 -1.56 -3.59
CA GLY A 105 11.83 -1.87 -3.47
C GLY A 105 12.30 -1.95 -2.02
N PRO A 106 13.62 -2.12 -1.80
CA PRO A 106 14.22 -2.18 -0.48
C PRO A 106 13.94 -0.93 0.34
N LYS A 107 13.78 -1.07 1.66
CA LYS A 107 13.51 0.08 2.54
C LYS A 107 14.63 1.10 2.58
N GLU A 108 15.86 0.69 2.27
CA GLU A 108 17.04 1.54 2.16
C GLU A 108 16.95 2.49 0.94
N GLU A 109 16.11 2.18 -0.04
CA GLU A 109 15.90 2.99 -1.25
C GLU A 109 14.70 3.94 -1.15
N ILE A 110 14.03 4.03 0.01
CA ILE A 110 12.88 4.92 0.19
C ILE A 110 13.36 6.38 0.04
N PRO A 111 12.86 7.13 -0.97
CA PRO A 111 13.37 8.45 -1.29
C PRO A 111 12.88 9.49 -0.28
N SER A 112 13.76 10.41 0.13
CA SER A 112 13.40 11.54 1.01
C SER A 112 12.77 11.13 2.36
N LEU A 113 13.16 9.96 2.89
CA LEU A 113 12.73 9.48 4.20
C LEU A 113 13.29 10.38 5.30
N ARG A 114 12.44 10.97 6.13
CA ARG A 114 12.85 11.85 7.25
C ARG A 114 12.19 11.44 8.55
N PRO A 115 12.86 11.55 9.72
CA PRO A 115 12.21 11.37 11.01
C PRO A 115 11.26 12.54 11.32
N TYR A 116 10.08 12.23 11.87
CA TYR A 116 9.09 13.19 12.37
C TYR A 116 8.31 12.57 13.55
N GLY A 117 8.60 13.02 14.77
CA GLY A 117 8.08 12.40 15.99
C GLY A 117 8.46 10.91 16.05
N ASN A 118 7.47 10.04 16.29
CA ASN A 118 7.64 8.59 16.35
C ASN A 118 7.56 7.89 14.97
N ASN A 119 7.45 8.66 13.88
CA ASN A 119 7.32 8.13 12.53
C ASN A 119 8.48 8.59 11.65
N TYR A 120 8.76 7.84 10.59
CA TYR A 120 9.35 8.40 9.40
C TYR A 120 8.25 8.93 8.49
N GLU A 121 8.55 9.98 7.76
CA GLU A 121 7.71 10.53 6.70
C GLU A 121 8.44 10.41 5.36
N VAL A 122 7.71 9.98 4.35
CA VAL A 122 8.15 10.04 2.95
C VAL A 122 7.17 10.91 2.16
N ASN A 123 7.70 11.86 1.39
CA ASN A 123 6.86 12.70 0.54
C ASN A 123 6.26 11.85 -0.59
N ILE A 124 4.95 11.92 -0.78
CA ILE A 124 4.29 11.17 -1.85
C ILE A 124 4.87 11.53 -3.22
N SER A 125 5.28 12.78 -3.44
CA SER A 125 5.84 13.22 -4.72
C SER A 125 7.27 12.73 -4.99
N SER A 126 8.00 12.26 -3.97
CA SER A 126 9.35 11.71 -4.16
C SER A 126 9.34 10.23 -4.57
N LEU A 127 8.22 9.53 -4.39
CA LEU A 127 8.08 8.12 -4.72
C LEU A 127 8.10 7.89 -6.25
N LYS A 128 8.91 6.93 -6.69
CA LYS A 128 9.11 6.58 -8.11
C LYS A 128 7.87 5.89 -8.69
N ARG A 129 7.05 6.62 -9.47
CA ARG A 129 5.94 6.00 -10.22
C ARG A 129 6.46 4.87 -11.11
N ILE A 130 6.07 3.64 -10.81
CA ILE A 130 6.25 2.49 -11.71
C ILE A 130 4.89 2.27 -12.36
N GLU A 131 4.73 2.75 -13.59
CA GLU A 131 3.56 2.39 -14.38
C GLU A 131 3.72 0.95 -14.86
N LYS A 132 3.07 0.03 -14.15
CA LYS A 132 2.67 -1.25 -14.71
C LYS A 132 1.16 -1.31 -14.71
N THR A 133 0.57 -1.10 -15.87
CA THR A 133 -0.82 -1.49 -16.12
C THR A 133 -0.88 -3.00 -15.99
N LEU A 134 -1.43 -3.50 -14.90
CA LEU A 134 -1.90 -4.89 -14.83
C LEU A 134 -3.17 -4.93 -15.67
N LEU A 135 -3.03 -5.39 -16.92
CA LEU A 135 -4.14 -5.77 -17.80
C LEU A 135 -4.70 -7.12 -17.36
#